data_AF-A0A096KL89-F1
#
_entry.id   AF-A0A096KL89-F1
#
_cell.length_a   1.000
_cell.length_b   1.000
_cell.length_c   1.000
_cell.angle_alpha   90.00
_cell.angle_beta   90.00
_cell.angle_gamma   90.00
#
_symmetry.space_group_name_H-M   'P 1'
#
loop_
_entity.id
_entity.type
_entity.pdbx_description
1 polymer ?
#
loop_
_entity_poly.entity_id
_entity_poly.type
_entity_poly.pdbx_seq_one_letter_code
_entity_poly.pdbx_strand_id
1 'polypeptide(L)'
;MEIKTCEQYVLDQLEQAREERDWLRGKLEQAQDEAEELRGKLMERGERDASKVEQAIRKEGRAKLYRDGTSYRTSVDDGGKLMPFEDWCIEHIGYSSQRCGMTKNEFIAYFEPEFRTEYEELAEEWKAEQE
;
A
#
# COMPACT_ATOMS: atom_id res chain seq x y z
N MET A 1 -59.73 13.64 -32.73
CA MET A 1 -59.43 12.51 -31.82
C MET A 1 -58.78 11.47 -32.70
N GLU A 2 -57.45 11.36 -32.67
CA GLU A 2 -56.75 10.36 -33.49
C GLU A 2 -56.90 8.99 -32.81
N ILE A 3 -57.59 8.07 -33.49
CA ILE A 3 -57.76 6.70 -33.02
C ILE A 3 -56.47 5.95 -33.34
N LYS A 4 -55.58 5.82 -32.35
CA LYS A 4 -54.40 4.97 -32.47
C LYS A 4 -54.84 3.51 -32.53
N THR A 5 -54.33 2.75 -33.50
CA THR A 5 -54.50 1.29 -33.48
C THR A 5 -53.75 0.70 -32.28
N CYS A 6 -54.10 -0.50 -31.85
CA CYS A 6 -53.42 -1.16 -30.73
C CYS A 6 -51.90 -1.24 -30.94
N GLU A 7 -51.46 -1.42 -32.18
CA GLU A 7 -50.05 -1.43 -32.58
C GLU A 7 -49.38 -0.08 -32.36
N GLN A 8 -50.03 1.02 -32.76
CA GLN A 8 -49.49 2.37 -32.58
C GLN A 8 -49.35 2.72 -31.10
N TYR A 9 -50.32 2.34 -30.26
CA TYR A 9 -50.22 2.53 -28.81
C TYR A 9 -49.03 1.79 -28.19
N VAL A 10 -48.79 0.54 -28.61
CA VAL A 10 -47.65 -0.25 -28.12
C VAL A 10 -46.32 0.34 -28.60
N LEU A 11 -46.24 0.83 -29.84
CA LEU A 11 -45.05 1.47 -30.38
C LEU A 11 -44.70 2.75 -29.61
N ASP A 12 -45.68 3.60 -29.33
CA ASP A 12 -45.47 4.84 -28.59
C ASP A 12 -44.99 4.57 -27.15
N GLN A 13 -45.53 3.54 -26.50
CA GLN A 13 -45.09 3.13 -25.16
C GLN A 13 -43.66 2.56 -25.16
N LEU A 14 -43.28 1.82 -26.21
CA LEU A 14 -41.93 1.32 -26.37
C LEU A 14 -40.93 2.45 -26.64
N GLU A 15 -41.33 3.47 -27.40
CA GLU A 15 -40.52 4.65 -27.66
C GLU A 15 -40.29 5.45 -26.37
N GLN A 16 -41.35 5.73 -25.60
CA GLN A 16 -41.24 6.38 -24.28
C GLN A 16 -40.35 5.59 -23.32
N ALA A 17 -40.50 4.27 -23.24
CA ALA A 17 -39.66 3.44 -22.39
C ALA A 17 -38.19 3.42 -22.83
N ARG A 18 -37.91 3.54 -24.14
CA ARG A 18 -36.54 3.67 -24.65
C ARG A 18 -35.92 5.01 -24.28
N GLU A 19 -36.67 6.10 -24.46
CA GLU A 19 -36.21 7.44 -24.07
C GLU A 19 -35.93 7.53 -22.58
N GLU A 20 -36.81 6.98 -21.75
CA GLU A 20 -36.63 6.94 -20.29
C GLU A 20 -35.39 6.12 -19.91
N ARG A 21 -35.20 4.95 -20.53
CA ARG A 21 -34.01 4.12 -20.30
C ARG A 21 -32.74 4.87 -20.68
N ASP A 22 -32.71 5.56 -21.81
CA ASP A 22 -31.52 6.27 -22.28
C ASP A 22 -31.19 7.46 -21.38
N TRP A 23 -32.21 8.16 -20.88
CA TRP A 23 -32.05 9.20 -19.88
C TRP A 23 -31.52 8.66 -18.54
N LEU A 24 -32.08 7.56 -18.05
CA LEU A 24 -31.60 6.89 -16.83
C LEU A 24 -30.15 6.42 -16.97
N ARG A 25 -29.76 5.92 -18.16
CA ARG A 25 -28.40 5.50 -18.45
C ARG A 25 -27.42 6.68 -18.37
N GLY A 26 -27.76 7.83 -18.95
CA GLY A 26 -26.93 9.03 -18.86
C GLY A 26 -26.76 9.52 -17.42
N LYS A 27 -27.83 9.45 -16.62
CA LYS A 27 -27.74 9.78 -15.19
C LYS A 27 -26.85 8.82 -14.39
N LEU A 28 -26.90 7.54 -14.72
CA LEU A 28 -26.07 6.53 -14.06
C LEU A 28 -24.58 6.78 -14.36
N GLU A 29 -24.25 7.08 -15.62
CA GLU A 29 -22.89 7.40 -16.05
C GLU A 29 -22.36 8.64 -15.32
N GLN A 30 -23.15 9.73 -15.29
CA GLN A 30 -22.78 10.93 -14.55
C GLN A 30 -22.54 10.66 -13.05
N ALA A 31 -23.41 9.86 -12.42
CA ALA A 31 -23.25 9.51 -11.01
C ALA A 31 -22.01 8.63 -10.75
N GLN A 32 -21.62 7.80 -11.73
CA GLN A 32 -20.40 7.00 -11.65
C GLN A 32 -19.15 7.89 -11.75
N ASP A 33 -19.12 8.83 -12.69
CA ASP A 33 -18.01 9.77 -12.85
C ASP A 33 -17.81 10.64 -11.60
N GLU A 34 -18.91 11.18 -11.04
CA GLU A 34 -18.87 11.95 -9.79
C GLU A 34 -18.37 11.10 -8.61
N ALA A 35 -18.76 9.83 -8.54
CA ALA A 35 -18.30 8.93 -7.49
C ALA A 35 -16.80 8.60 -7.61
N GLU A 36 -16.29 8.45 -8.83
CA GLU A 36 -14.86 8.24 -9.09
C GLU A 36 -14.05 9.48 -8.73
N GLU A 37 -14.52 10.67 -9.12
CA GLU A 37 -13.88 11.95 -8.76
C GLU A 37 -13.82 12.14 -7.24
N LEU A 38 -14.92 11.87 -6.54
CA LEU A 38 -14.97 11.95 -5.07
C LEU A 38 -14.04 10.93 -4.41
N ARG A 39 -13.93 9.71 -4.95
CA ARG A 39 -12.97 8.71 -4.48
C ARG A 39 -11.52 9.19 -4.66
N GLY A 40 -11.20 9.78 -5.80
CA GLY A 40 -9.88 10.37 -6.06
C GLY A 40 -9.56 11.48 -5.07
N LYS A 41 -10.49 12.41 -4.87
CA LYS A 41 -10.35 13.49 -3.86
C LYS A 41 -10.19 12.96 -2.44
N LEU A 42 -10.88 11.88 -2.08
CA LEU A 42 -10.73 11.25 -0.77
C LEU A 42 -9.38 10.54 -0.59
N MET A 43 -8.82 9.92 -1.63
CA MET A 43 -7.46 9.37 -1.58
C MET A 43 -6.43 10.49 -1.41
N GLU A 44 -6.47 11.52 -2.26
CA GLU A 44 -5.55 12.66 -2.15
C GLU A 44 -5.70 13.39 -0.80
N ARG A 45 -6.93 13.47 -0.28
CA ARG A 45 -7.19 14.05 1.03
C ARG A 45 -6.71 13.12 2.13
N GLY A 46 -6.87 11.81 2.06
CA GLY A 46 -6.31 10.88 3.03
C GLY A 46 -4.78 10.93 3.09
N GLU A 47 -4.14 11.11 1.93
CA GLU A 47 -2.70 11.32 1.82
C GLU A 47 -2.26 12.68 2.38
N ARG A 48 -3.05 13.74 2.18
CA ARG A 48 -2.81 15.10 2.73
C ARG A 48 -3.17 15.25 4.21
N ASP A 49 -4.25 14.61 4.66
CA ASP A 49 -4.88 14.70 6.00
C ASP A 49 -4.36 13.63 6.96
N ALA A 50 -3.52 12.69 6.51
CA ALA A 50 -2.48 12.19 7.40
C ALA A 50 -1.68 13.42 7.82
N SER A 51 -2.13 14.08 8.89
CA SER A 51 -1.56 15.31 9.41
C SER A 51 -0.06 15.15 9.43
N LYS A 52 0.72 16.20 9.14
CA LYS A 52 2.19 16.14 9.27
C LYS A 52 2.60 15.48 10.60
N VAL A 53 1.79 15.65 11.64
CA VAL A 53 1.89 14.95 12.93
C VAL A 53 1.69 13.44 12.80
N GLU A 54 0.62 12.94 12.17
CA GLU A 54 0.44 11.50 11.98
C GLU A 54 1.50 10.88 11.08
N GLN A 55 1.92 11.56 10.01
CA GLN A 55 3.04 11.09 9.17
C GLN A 55 4.33 11.01 9.99
N ALA A 56 4.61 12.02 10.81
CA ALA A 56 5.74 12.00 11.73
C ALA A 56 5.63 10.87 12.76
N ILE A 57 4.45 10.65 13.35
CA ILE A 57 4.19 9.56 14.30
C ILE A 57 4.39 8.19 13.62
N ARG A 58 3.90 8.00 12.39
CA ARG A 58 4.10 6.75 11.64
C ARG A 58 5.58 6.53 11.32
N LYS A 59 6.29 7.58 10.88
CA LYS A 59 7.73 7.51 10.60
C LYS A 59 8.52 7.17 11.87
N GLU A 60 8.27 7.88 12.96
CA GLU A 60 8.94 7.66 14.24
C GLU A 60 8.61 6.28 14.82
N GLY A 61 7.33 5.88 14.78
CA GLY A 61 6.87 4.57 15.21
C GLY A 61 7.52 3.44 14.40
N ARG A 62 7.63 3.60 13.08
CA ARG A 62 8.32 2.66 12.20
C ARG A 62 9.81 2.54 12.57
N ALA A 63 10.51 3.67 12.69
CA ALA A 63 11.93 3.68 13.07
C ALA A 63 12.18 3.07 14.45
N LYS A 64 11.30 3.34 15.41
CA LYS A 64 11.36 2.74 16.74
C LYS A 64 11.12 1.24 16.72
N LEU A 65 10.10 0.77 16.00
CA LEU A 65 9.81 -0.66 15.88
C LEU A 65 10.98 -1.44 15.26
N TYR A 66 11.61 -0.86 14.24
CA TYR A 66 12.82 -1.41 13.65
C TYR A 66 13.93 -1.53 14.70
N ARG A 67 14.33 -0.40 15.30
CA ARG A 67 15.42 -0.35 16.31
C ARG A 67 15.16 -1.19 17.55
N ASP A 68 13.92 -1.29 18.00
CA ASP A 68 13.59 -2.12 19.14
C ASP A 68 13.68 -3.60 18.74
N GLY A 69 13.34 -3.91 17.48
CA GLY A 69 13.31 -5.25 16.86
C GLY A 69 14.66 -5.76 16.38
N THR A 70 15.64 -4.87 16.20
CA THR A 70 16.96 -5.18 15.67
C THR A 70 18.04 -4.62 16.58
N SER A 71 19.06 -5.42 16.88
CA SER A 71 20.29 -4.99 17.59
C SER A 71 21.18 -6.17 17.99
N TYR A 72 20.81 -7.40 17.63
CA TYR A 72 21.44 -8.58 18.21
C TYR A 72 22.83 -8.82 17.61
N ARG A 73 22.93 -8.89 16.28
CA ARG A 73 24.20 -8.93 15.56
C ARG A 73 24.39 -7.64 14.78
N THR A 74 25.40 -6.84 15.11
CA THR A 74 25.66 -5.53 14.47
C THR A 74 26.85 -5.56 13.51
N SER A 75 27.27 -6.75 13.07
CA SER A 75 28.39 -6.94 12.13
C SER A 75 28.00 -7.95 11.06
N VAL A 76 28.47 -7.69 9.83
CA VAL A 76 28.34 -8.57 8.67
C VAL A 76 29.51 -9.55 8.53
N ASP A 77 30.53 -9.47 9.40
CA ASP A 77 31.63 -10.44 9.41
C ASP A 77 31.22 -11.74 10.09
N ASP A 78 31.45 -12.85 9.41
CA ASP A 78 31.31 -14.21 9.92
C ASP A 78 32.64 -14.96 9.84
N GLY A 79 33.56 -14.59 10.73
CA GLY A 79 34.86 -15.24 10.82
C GLY A 79 35.73 -14.96 9.60
N GLY A 80 35.80 -13.70 9.17
CA GLY A 80 36.58 -13.25 8.01
C GLY A 80 35.86 -13.42 6.68
N LYS A 81 34.54 -13.63 6.68
CA LYS A 81 33.72 -13.73 5.48
C LYS A 81 32.52 -12.81 5.60
N LEU A 82 32.17 -12.15 4.50
CA LEU A 82 30.93 -11.40 4.43
C LEU A 82 29.73 -12.36 4.49
N MET A 83 28.91 -12.20 5.53
CA MET A 83 27.68 -12.94 5.74
C MET A 83 26.63 -12.60 4.66
N PRO A 84 25.88 -13.56 4.10
CA PRO A 84 24.76 -13.25 3.20
C PRO A 84 23.69 -12.38 3.88
N PHE A 85 23.07 -11.48 3.11
CA PHE A 85 22.04 -10.55 3.61
C PHE A 85 20.91 -11.24 4.40
N GLU A 86 20.39 -12.35 3.87
CA GLU A 86 19.27 -13.08 4.48
C GLU A 86 19.65 -13.66 5.85
N ASP A 87 20.85 -14.24 5.94
CA ASP A 87 21.39 -14.78 7.19
C ASP A 87 21.66 -13.65 8.20
N TRP A 88 22.21 -12.54 7.75
CA TRP A 88 22.43 -11.36 8.59
C TRP A 88 21.12 -10.79 9.12
N CYS A 89 20.06 -10.70 8.32
CA CYS A 89 18.76 -10.20 8.78
C CYS A 89 18.20 -11.05 9.94
N ILE A 90 18.31 -12.37 9.84
CA ILE A 90 17.82 -13.30 10.86
C ILE A 90 18.61 -13.14 12.16
N GLU A 91 19.93 -13.02 12.07
CA GLU A 91 20.82 -12.80 13.20
C GLU A 91 20.69 -11.40 13.80
N HIS A 92 20.47 -10.36 12.99
CA HIS A 92 20.33 -8.97 13.42
C HIS A 92 19.07 -8.75 14.28
N ILE A 93 17.97 -9.46 13.96
CA ILE A 93 16.74 -9.50 14.76
C ILE A 93 16.94 -10.28 16.09
N GLY A 94 17.81 -11.30 16.09
CA GLY A 94 18.07 -12.15 17.26
C GLY A 94 16.91 -13.08 17.61
N TYR A 95 16.90 -13.64 18.82
CA TYR A 95 15.97 -14.73 19.21
C TYR A 95 14.50 -14.33 19.45
N SER A 96 14.16 -13.05 19.39
CA SER A 96 12.77 -12.59 19.52
C SER A 96 11.97 -13.02 18.28
N SER A 97 11.15 -14.05 18.40
CA SER A 97 10.47 -14.69 17.26
C SER A 97 9.17 -14.01 16.83
N GLN A 98 8.59 -13.16 17.70
CA GLN A 98 7.31 -12.52 17.47
C GLN A 98 7.31 -11.09 17.99
N ARG A 99 7.14 -10.11 17.10
CA ARG A 99 6.92 -8.71 17.46
C ARG A 99 5.66 -8.20 16.80
N CYS A 100 4.80 -7.57 17.60
CA CYS A 100 3.55 -6.99 17.12
C CYS A 100 2.67 -7.99 16.32
N GLY A 101 2.73 -9.28 16.66
CA GLY A 101 1.99 -10.34 15.97
C GLY A 101 2.61 -10.80 14.63
N MET A 102 3.74 -10.23 14.21
CA MET A 102 4.47 -10.64 13.01
C MET A 102 5.48 -11.74 13.34
N THR A 103 5.63 -12.69 12.42
CA THR A 103 6.77 -13.61 12.37
C THR A 103 8.05 -12.85 11.98
N LYS A 104 9.22 -13.46 12.21
CA LYS A 104 10.49 -12.87 11.78
C LYS A 104 10.51 -12.55 10.28
N ASN A 105 10.04 -13.46 9.44
CA ASN A 105 10.06 -13.26 7.98
C ASN A 105 9.13 -12.12 7.55
N GLU A 106 7.96 -12.00 8.18
CA GLU A 106 7.06 -10.86 7.93
C GLU A 106 7.69 -9.54 8.38
N PHE A 107 8.40 -9.55 9.52
CA PHE A 107 9.13 -8.38 9.99
C PHE A 107 10.26 -7.99 9.02
N ILE A 108 11.09 -8.95 8.59
CA ILE A 108 12.17 -8.72 7.61
C ILE A 108 11.59 -8.16 6.31
N ALA A 109 10.53 -8.77 5.78
CA ALA A 109 9.90 -8.31 4.54
C ALA A 109 9.32 -6.89 4.69
N TYR A 110 8.69 -6.59 5.82
CA TYR A 110 8.09 -5.27 6.05
C TYR A 110 9.13 -4.15 6.23
N PHE A 111 10.30 -4.47 6.78
CA PHE A 111 11.41 -3.56 7.03
C PHE A 111 12.62 -3.78 6.10
N GLU A 112 12.43 -4.44 4.95
CA GLU A 112 13.52 -4.76 4.02
C GLU A 112 14.35 -3.52 3.64
N PRO A 113 13.76 -2.34 3.34
CA PRO A 113 14.56 -1.16 3.00
C PRO A 113 15.54 -0.76 4.09
N GLU A 114 15.12 -0.79 5.36
CA GLU A 114 15.98 -0.49 6.50
C GLU A 114 17.10 -1.51 6.66
N PHE A 115 16.79 -2.82 6.57
CA PHE A 115 17.82 -3.86 6.59
C PHE A 115 18.83 -3.71 5.46
N ARG A 116 18.37 -3.39 4.23
CA ARG A 116 19.25 -3.21 3.06
C ARG A 116 20.22 -2.08 3.28
N THR A 117 19.73 -0.91 3.69
CA THR A 117 20.58 0.26 3.94
C THR A 117 21.64 -0.04 4.99
N GLU A 118 21.26 -0.60 6.14
CA GLU A 118 22.22 -0.90 7.21
C GLU A 118 23.22 -1.99 6.79
N TYR A 119 22.76 -3.04 6.12
CA TYR A 119 23.65 -4.10 5.62
C TYR A 119 24.65 -3.58 4.59
N GLU A 120 24.21 -2.74 3.65
CA GLU A 120 25.08 -2.15 2.62
C GLU A 120 26.14 -1.25 3.25
N GLU A 121 25.77 -0.41 4.21
CA GLU A 121 26.73 0.42 4.97
C GLU A 121 27.78 -0.46 5.66
N LEU A 122 27.36 -1.48 6.41
CA LEU A 122 28.26 -2.40 7.10
C LEU A 122 29.12 -3.23 6.14
N ALA A 123 28.59 -3.62 4.98
CA ALA A 123 29.32 -4.39 3.98
C ALA A 123 30.40 -3.55 3.29
N GLU A 124 30.15 -2.27 3.05
CA GLU A 124 31.16 -1.35 2.54
C GLU A 124 32.25 -1.06 3.58
N GLU A 125 31.88 -0.84 4.83
CA GLU A 125 32.84 -0.71 5.95
C GLU A 125 33.73 -1.95 6.07
N TRP A 126 33.13 -3.14 6.07
CA TRP A 126 33.87 -4.40 6.15
C TRP A 126 34.84 -4.55 4.97
N LYS A 127 34.43 -4.22 3.74
CA LYS A 127 35.34 -4.29 2.56
C LYS A 127 36.52 -3.34 2.72
N ALA A 128 36.29 -2.12 3.20
CA ALA A 128 37.34 -1.13 3.41
C ALA A 128 38.36 -1.56 4.48
N GLU A 129 37.96 -2.35 5.47
CA GLU A 129 38.86 -2.91 6.49
C GLU A 129 39.73 -4.08 5.97
N GLN A 130 39.39 -4.67 4.81
CA GLN A 130 40.16 -5.75 4.19
C GLN A 130 41.21 -5.26 3.18
N GLU A 131 41.24 -3.96 2.86
CA GLU A 131 42.23 -3.31 1.99
C GLU A 131 43.46 -2.80 2.77
#